data_AF-A0A397VYJ9-F1
#
_entry.id   AF-A0A397VYJ9-F1
#
_cell.length_a   1.000
_cell.length_b   1.000
_cell.length_c   1.000
_cell.angle_alpha   90.00
_cell.angle_beta   90.00
_cell.angle_gamma   90.00
#
_symmetry.space_group_name_H-M   'P 1'
#
loop_
_entity.id
_entity.type
_entity.pdbx_description
1 polymer ?
#
loop_
_entity_poly.entity_id
_entity_poly.type
_entity_poly.pdbx_seq_one_letter_code
_entity_poly.pdbx_strand_id
1 'polypeptide(L)'
;MATQNDDVPDLRGAATDAVLTAVEIISSYVPFVNMVKVLVEEIKKIYEDAECNKDICLIMSNRVIVAECAMTQVLAFNQNESYFQKCYLSFKRFEIILKNVKEFTTKVSKLEGYRRFFSATEIKKKFDKLTDEYDACMKDLNFTMAIAGEAQRRFEAERVDNSLKSINDILRVM
;
A
#
# COMPACT_ATOMS: atom_id res chain seq x y z
N MET A 1 -31.17 -46.60 38.86
CA MET A 1 -30.41 -46.49 37.60
C MET A 1 -30.59 -45.07 37.10
N ALA A 2 -29.57 -44.23 37.28
CA ALA A 2 -29.54 -42.88 36.74
C ALA A 2 -28.84 -42.94 35.38
N THR A 3 -29.55 -42.62 34.30
CA THR A 3 -28.94 -42.39 32.99
C THR A 3 -28.45 -40.95 32.94
N GLN A 4 -27.14 -40.85 32.76
CA GLN A 4 -26.34 -39.65 32.63
C GLN A 4 -26.74 -38.93 31.32
N ASN A 5 -27.11 -37.65 31.41
CA ASN A 5 -27.28 -36.79 30.25
C ASN A 5 -25.89 -36.43 29.71
N ASP A 6 -25.57 -36.90 28.52
CA ASP A 6 -24.41 -36.44 27.77
C ASP A 6 -24.74 -35.04 27.20
N ASP A 7 -24.19 -34.00 27.83
CA ASP A 7 -24.14 -32.64 27.30
C ASP A 7 -23.28 -32.64 26.02
N VAL A 8 -23.92 -32.83 24.87
CA VAL A 8 -23.31 -32.50 23.58
C VAL A 8 -23.29 -30.97 23.49
N PRO A 9 -22.11 -30.32 23.35
CA PRO A 9 -22.05 -28.87 23.23
C PRO A 9 -22.86 -28.42 22.01
N ASP A 10 -23.64 -27.34 22.14
CA ASP A 10 -24.39 -26.73 21.04
C ASP A 10 -23.43 -26.16 19.98
N LEU A 11 -22.92 -27.06 19.15
CA LEU A 11 -21.98 -26.79 18.06
C LEU A 11 -22.64 -25.94 16.95
N ARG A 12 -23.97 -25.93 16.85
CA ARG A 12 -24.69 -25.19 15.80
C ARG A 12 -24.83 -23.72 16.18
N GLY A 13 -25.18 -23.42 17.43
CA GLY A 13 -25.25 -22.05 17.94
C GLY A 13 -23.89 -21.33 17.89
N ALA A 14 -22.83 -21.99 18.35
CA ALA A 14 -21.47 -21.44 18.29
C ALA A 14 -20.98 -21.19 16.86
N ALA A 15 -21.32 -22.07 15.91
CA ALA A 15 -20.97 -21.90 14.50
C ALA A 15 -21.71 -20.72 13.85
N THR A 16 -22.99 -20.52 14.18
CA THR A 16 -23.76 -19.38 13.65
C THR A 16 -23.28 -18.04 14.21
N ASP A 17 -22.94 -17.97 15.49
CA ASP A 17 -22.44 -16.75 16.13
C ASP A 17 -21.06 -16.37 15.57
N ALA A 18 -20.15 -17.33 15.43
CA ALA A 18 -18.84 -17.10 14.84
C ALA A 18 -18.93 -16.58 13.39
N VAL A 19 -19.87 -17.10 12.59
CA VAL A 19 -20.12 -16.63 11.23
C VAL A 19 -20.67 -15.21 11.22
N LEU A 20 -21.61 -14.89 12.12
CA LEU A 20 -22.21 -13.56 12.21
C LEU A 20 -21.16 -12.50 12.58
N THR A 21 -20.33 -12.80 13.59
CA THR A 21 -19.23 -11.94 14.03
C THR A 21 -18.21 -11.71 12.92
N ALA A 22 -17.80 -12.77 12.20
CA ALA A 22 -16.90 -12.62 11.05
C ALA A 22 -17.46 -11.70 9.96
N VAL A 23 -18.76 -11.80 9.65
CA VAL A 23 -19.43 -10.94 8.65
C VAL A 23 -19.47 -9.48 9.09
N GLU A 24 -19.75 -9.20 10.36
CA GLU A 24 -19.79 -7.84 10.92
C GLU A 24 -18.40 -7.17 10.90
N ILE A 25 -17.35 -7.93 11.24
CA ILE A 25 -15.97 -7.46 11.20
C ILE A 25 -15.58 -7.12 9.77
N ILE A 26 -15.77 -8.04 8.82
CA ILE A 26 -15.44 -7.80 7.40
C ILE A 26 -16.15 -6.54 6.89
N SER A 27 -17.42 -6.36 7.22
CA SER A 27 -18.22 -5.19 6.84
C SER A 27 -17.63 -3.88 7.34
N SER A 28 -17.00 -3.86 8.53
CA SER A 28 -16.36 -2.67 9.08
C SER A 28 -15.10 -2.23 8.33
N TYR A 29 -14.43 -3.15 7.63
CA TYR A 29 -13.19 -2.88 6.87
C TYR A 29 -13.44 -2.61 5.38
N VAL A 30 -14.61 -2.93 4.84
CA VAL A 30 -15.00 -2.62 3.46
C VAL A 30 -14.74 -1.15 3.07
N PRO A 31 -15.10 -0.14 3.89
CA PRO A 31 -14.81 1.25 3.56
C PRO A 31 -13.31 1.55 3.42
N PHE A 32 -12.48 0.95 4.27
CA PHE A 32 -11.03 1.11 4.21
C PHE A 32 -10.44 0.49 2.94
N VAL A 33 -10.90 -0.72 2.59
CA VAL A 33 -10.49 -1.41 1.37
C VAL A 33 -10.83 -0.60 0.13
N ASN A 34 -12.05 -0.09 0.05
CA ASN A 34 -12.48 0.73 -1.07
C ASN A 34 -11.66 2.01 -1.19
N MET A 35 -11.33 2.65 -0.07
CA MET A 35 -10.44 3.81 -0.05
C MET A 35 -9.05 3.49 -0.59
N VAL A 36 -8.46 2.35 -0.17
CA VAL A 36 -7.16 1.90 -0.70
C VAL A 36 -7.23 1.66 -2.21
N LYS A 37 -8.28 0.97 -2.69
CA LYS A 37 -8.50 0.73 -4.13
C LYS A 37 -8.55 2.01 -4.93
N VAL A 38 -9.33 2.99 -4.46
CA VAL A 38 -9.43 4.31 -5.11
C VAL A 38 -8.06 4.99 -5.18
N LEU A 39 -7.30 5.01 -4.08
CA LEU A 39 -5.97 5.62 -4.08
C LEU A 39 -5.00 4.91 -5.06
N VAL A 40 -5.06 3.58 -5.14
CA VAL A 40 -4.22 2.79 -6.05
C VAL A 40 -4.58 3.10 -7.51
N GLU A 41 -5.87 3.15 -7.85
CA GLU A 41 -6.33 3.51 -9.19
C GLU A 41 -5.90 4.93 -9.58
N GLU A 42 -5.99 5.89 -8.66
CA GLU A 42 -5.53 7.26 -8.89
C GLU A 42 -4.01 7.33 -9.11
N ILE A 43 -3.21 6.61 -8.32
CA ILE A 43 -1.75 6.54 -8.48
C ILE A 43 -1.38 5.89 -9.81
N LYS A 44 -2.07 4.81 -10.18
CA LYS A 44 -1.89 4.13 -11.46
C LYS A 44 -2.16 5.09 -12.62
N LYS A 45 -3.25 5.86 -12.56
CA LYS A 45 -3.58 6.87 -13.57
C LYS A 45 -2.51 7.96 -13.66
N ILE A 46 -2.00 8.44 -12.52
CA ILE A 46 -0.89 9.41 -12.50
C ILE A 46 0.35 8.86 -13.23
N TYR A 47 0.65 7.58 -13.07
CA TYR A 47 1.74 6.93 -13.80
C TYR A 47 1.45 6.83 -15.31
N GLU A 48 0.23 6.42 -15.69
CA GLU A 48 -0.17 6.29 -17.10
C GLU A 48 -0.06 7.64 -17.83
N ASP A 49 -0.48 8.72 -17.15
CA ASP A 49 -0.47 10.09 -17.65
C ASP A 49 0.87 10.83 -17.43
N ALA A 50 1.91 10.17 -16.91
CA ALA A 50 3.17 10.83 -16.57
C ALA A 50 3.94 11.30 -17.81
N GLU A 51 4.28 12.59 -17.84
CA GLU A 51 5.07 13.25 -18.90
C GLU A 51 6.58 13.17 -18.63
N CYS A 52 6.97 13.14 -17.34
CA CYS A 52 8.36 12.98 -16.90
C CYS A 52 8.46 12.04 -15.70
N ASN A 53 9.69 11.63 -15.36
CA ASN A 53 9.97 10.73 -14.22
C ASN A 53 9.10 9.46 -14.23
N LYS A 54 8.87 8.91 -15.42
CA LYS A 54 7.96 7.78 -15.63
C LYS A 54 8.37 6.55 -14.82
N ASP A 55 9.68 6.29 -14.66
CA ASP A 55 10.15 5.18 -13.85
C ASP A 55 9.87 5.39 -12.36
N ILE A 56 10.05 6.62 -11.84
CA ILE A 56 9.70 6.95 -10.45
C ILE A 56 8.21 6.69 -10.21
N CYS A 57 7.36 7.16 -11.13
CA CYS A 57 5.91 6.96 -11.03
C CYS A 57 5.53 5.48 -11.14
N LEU A 58 6.17 4.72 -12.05
CA LEU A 58 5.96 3.29 -12.22
C LEU A 58 6.33 2.50 -10.97
N ILE A 59 7.49 2.78 -10.38
CA ILE A 59 7.96 2.08 -9.18
C ILE A 59 6.98 2.29 -8.02
N MET A 60 6.56 3.53 -7.80
CA MET A 60 5.58 3.86 -6.76
C MET A 60 4.21 3.22 -7.04
N SER A 61 3.75 3.23 -8.30
CA SER A 61 2.51 2.57 -8.71
C SER A 61 2.54 1.06 -8.45
N ASN A 62 3.62 0.38 -8.86
CA ASN A 62 3.77 -1.06 -8.63
C ASN A 62 3.74 -1.41 -7.14
N ARG A 63 4.41 -0.62 -6.30
CA ARG A 63 4.40 -0.82 -4.84
C ARG A 63 2.98 -0.74 -4.27
N VAL A 64 2.19 0.26 -4.64
CA VAL A 64 0.82 0.37 -4.10
C VAL A 64 -0.12 -0.73 -4.63
N ILE A 65 0.08 -1.18 -5.87
CA ILE A 65 -0.64 -2.33 -6.46
C ILE A 65 -0.33 -3.61 -5.69
N VAL A 66 0.94 -3.91 -5.43
CA VAL A 66 1.31 -5.12 -4.67
C VAL A 66 0.79 -5.06 -3.23
N ALA A 67 0.78 -3.88 -2.61
CA ALA A 67 0.18 -3.70 -1.28
C ALA A 67 -1.33 -3.92 -1.27
N GLU A 68 -2.06 -3.48 -2.30
CA GLU A 68 -3.49 -3.77 -2.47
C GLU A 68 -3.74 -5.28 -2.59
N CYS A 69 -2.93 -5.97 -3.38
CA CYS A 69 -3.00 -7.43 -3.51
C CYS A 69 -2.75 -8.12 -2.16
N ALA A 70 -1.72 -7.71 -1.42
CA ALA A 70 -1.40 -8.25 -0.10
C ALA A 70 -2.54 -8.03 0.90
N MET A 71 -3.12 -6.83 0.93
CA MET A 71 -4.28 -6.50 1.76
C MET A 71 -5.48 -7.39 1.42
N THR A 72 -5.78 -7.54 0.13
CA THR A 72 -6.89 -8.36 -0.35
C THR A 72 -6.71 -9.83 0.06
N GLN A 73 -5.49 -10.36 -0.05
CA GLN A 73 -5.18 -11.72 0.41
C GLN A 73 -5.35 -11.85 1.92
N VAL A 74 -4.82 -10.92 2.72
CA VAL A 74 -4.96 -10.96 4.18
C VAL A 74 -6.43 -10.93 4.60
N LEU A 75 -7.26 -10.10 3.97
CA LEU A 75 -8.70 -10.05 4.26
C LEU A 75 -9.44 -11.34 3.87
N ALA A 76 -8.99 -12.02 2.81
CA ALA A 76 -9.59 -13.28 2.39
C ALA A 76 -9.28 -14.43 3.36
N PHE A 77 -8.08 -14.43 3.97
CA PHE A 77 -7.61 -15.53 4.83
C PHE A 77 -7.68 -15.25 6.33
N ASN A 78 -7.78 -13.99 6.76
CA ASN A 78 -7.98 -13.62 8.16
C ASN A 78 -9.38 -13.04 8.38
N GLN A 79 -10.24 -13.83 9.04
CA GLN A 79 -11.53 -13.37 9.55
C GLN A 79 -11.48 -13.08 11.06
N ASN A 80 -10.27 -13.03 11.64
CA ASN A 80 -10.08 -12.86 13.07
C ASN A 80 -10.08 -11.38 13.45
N GLU A 81 -11.07 -10.96 14.24
CA GLU A 81 -11.21 -9.59 14.77
C GLU A 81 -9.93 -9.06 15.40
N SER A 82 -9.24 -9.91 16.17
CA SER A 82 -8.06 -9.53 16.93
C SER A 82 -6.91 -9.08 16.04
N TYR A 83 -6.81 -9.60 14.81
CA TYR A 83 -5.82 -9.16 13.83
C TYR A 83 -6.09 -7.71 13.43
N PHE A 84 -7.33 -7.40 13.05
CA PHE A 84 -7.64 -6.08 12.53
C PHE A 84 -7.64 -5.00 13.62
N GLN A 85 -8.08 -5.34 14.83
CA GLN A 85 -7.93 -4.44 15.98
C GLN A 85 -6.45 -4.16 16.28
N LYS A 86 -5.61 -5.20 16.27
CA LYS A 86 -4.15 -5.07 16.49
C LYS A 86 -3.47 -4.25 15.39
N CYS A 87 -3.93 -4.36 14.14
CA CYS A 87 -3.34 -3.68 12.99
C CYS A 87 -3.99 -2.32 12.66
N TYR A 88 -4.96 -1.84 13.45
CA TYR A 88 -5.70 -0.60 13.16
C TYR A 88 -4.78 0.61 12.93
N LEU A 89 -3.80 0.83 13.82
CA LEU A 89 -2.85 1.93 13.68
C LEU A 89 -1.97 1.78 12.43
N SER A 90 -1.57 0.55 12.10
CA SER A 90 -0.81 0.23 10.89
C SER A 90 -1.64 0.50 9.62
N PHE A 91 -2.95 0.23 9.64
CA PHE A 91 -3.85 0.57 8.53
C PHE A 91 -4.02 2.08 8.37
N LYS A 92 -4.16 2.85 9.46
CA LYS A 92 -4.17 4.31 9.41
C LYS A 92 -2.86 4.88 8.86
N ARG A 93 -1.72 4.30 9.25
CA ARG A 93 -0.41 4.66 8.68
C ARG A 93 -0.36 4.32 7.19
N PHE A 94 -0.88 3.17 6.78
CA PHE A 94 -0.92 2.78 5.37
C PHE A 94 -1.73 3.75 4.51
N GLU A 95 -2.90 4.19 4.99
CA GLU A 95 -3.68 5.26 4.33
C GLU A 95 -2.84 6.53 4.11
N ILE A 96 -2.10 6.97 5.14
CA ILE A 96 -1.23 8.15 5.06
C ILE A 96 -0.12 7.94 4.03
N ILE A 97 0.51 6.76 4.02
CA ILE A 97 1.55 6.43 3.03
C ILE A 97 1.00 6.48 1.61
N LEU A 98 -0.17 5.89 1.34
CA LEU A 98 -0.78 5.94 0.01
C LEU A 98 -1.07 7.37 -0.45
N LYS A 99 -1.58 8.22 0.44
CA LYS A 99 -1.79 9.66 0.15
C LYS A 99 -0.48 10.38 -0.14
N ASN A 100 0.58 10.10 0.62
CA ASN A 100 1.91 10.66 0.41
C ASN A 100 2.52 10.20 -0.93
N VAL A 101 2.31 8.92 -1.30
CA VAL A 101 2.70 8.38 -2.60
C VAL A 101 1.97 9.11 -3.72
N LYS A 102 0.64 9.24 -3.64
CA LYS A 102 -0.17 9.99 -4.62
C LYS A 102 0.30 11.44 -4.77
N GLU A 103 0.52 12.14 -3.66
CA GLU A 103 1.00 13.52 -3.69
C GLU A 103 2.39 13.62 -4.32
N PHE A 104 3.29 12.70 -3.96
CA PHE A 104 4.63 12.66 -4.53
C PHE A 104 4.60 12.41 -6.04
N THR A 105 3.90 11.36 -6.49
CA THR A 105 3.80 11.02 -7.92
C THR A 105 3.14 12.13 -8.72
N THR A 106 2.10 12.78 -8.18
CA THR A 106 1.46 13.95 -8.83
C THR A 106 2.45 15.09 -9.07
N LYS A 107 3.36 15.34 -8.12
CA LYS A 107 4.35 16.41 -8.23
C LYS A 107 5.45 16.09 -9.24
N VAL A 108 5.90 14.84 -9.30
CA VAL A 108 7.03 14.45 -10.16
C VAL A 108 6.62 14.00 -11.56
N SER A 109 5.33 13.73 -11.81
CA SER A 109 4.84 13.23 -13.10
C SER A 109 4.72 14.30 -14.18
N LYS A 110 4.70 15.59 -13.81
CA LYS A 110 4.57 16.73 -14.74
C LYS A 110 5.75 17.67 -14.65
N LEU A 111 6.20 18.17 -15.80
CA LEU A 111 7.31 19.13 -15.92
C LEU A 111 7.06 20.43 -15.13
N GLU A 112 5.83 20.93 -15.15
CA GLU A 112 5.46 22.14 -14.39
C GLU A 112 5.57 21.92 -12.88
N GLY A 113 5.15 20.74 -12.39
CA GLY A 113 5.30 20.34 -10.99
C GLY A 113 6.75 20.22 -10.57
N TYR A 114 7.59 19.62 -11.43
CA TYR A 114 9.03 19.50 -11.23
C TYR A 114 9.75 20.86 -11.21
N ARG A 115 9.41 21.78 -12.12
CA ARG A 115 10.04 23.12 -12.17
C ARG A 115 9.75 23.96 -10.93
N ARG A 116 8.55 23.83 -10.35
CA ARG A 116 8.10 24.59 -9.18
C ARG A 116 8.56 24.00 -7.86
N PHE A 117 8.81 22.69 -7.84
CA PHE A 117 9.26 21.97 -6.67
C PHE A 117 10.36 20.99 -7.08
N PHE A 118 11.52 21.19 -6.48
CA PHE A 118 12.61 20.23 -6.32
C PHE A 118 13.76 20.28 -7.33
N SER A 119 14.96 20.33 -6.75
CA SER A 119 16.16 19.79 -7.37
C SER A 119 16.08 18.25 -7.44
N ALA A 120 16.83 17.63 -8.37
CA ALA A 120 16.92 16.17 -8.48
C ALA A 120 17.28 15.50 -7.13
N THR A 121 18.14 16.13 -6.34
CA THR A 121 18.55 15.67 -5.01
C THR A 121 17.39 15.59 -4.02
N GLU A 122 16.49 16.58 -4.02
CA GLU A 122 15.34 16.57 -3.11
C GLU A 122 14.31 15.52 -3.49
N ILE A 123 14.10 15.28 -4.80
CA ILE A 123 13.23 14.20 -5.27
C ILE A 123 13.80 12.86 -4.85
N LYS A 124 15.10 12.63 -5.03
CA LYS A 124 15.76 11.40 -4.59
C LYS A 124 15.58 11.17 -3.09
N LYS A 125 15.84 12.19 -2.27
CA LYS A 125 15.66 12.12 -0.82
C LYS A 125 14.22 11.83 -0.43
N LYS A 126 13.24 12.44 -1.10
CA LYS A 126 11.82 12.19 -0.82
C LYS A 126 11.38 10.80 -1.27
N PHE A 127 11.88 10.33 -2.41
CA PHE A 127 11.67 8.96 -2.87
C PHE A 127 12.18 7.96 -1.84
N ASP A 128 13.45 8.08 -1.44
CA ASP A 128 14.10 7.14 -0.50
C ASP A 128 13.37 7.10 0.85
N LYS A 129 13.07 8.28 1.41
CA LYS A 129 12.31 8.38 2.66
C LYS A 129 10.93 7.71 2.54
N LEU A 130 10.22 7.96 1.45
CA LEU A 130 8.88 7.42 1.25
C LEU A 130 8.92 5.90 1.05
N THR A 131 9.94 5.36 0.37
CA THR A 131 10.13 3.91 0.25
C THR A 131 10.46 3.25 1.58
N ASP A 132 11.26 3.89 2.44
CA ASP A 132 11.58 3.37 3.77
C ASP A 132 10.34 3.36 4.69
N GLU A 133 9.57 4.45 4.68
CA GLU A 133 8.33 4.56 5.44
C GLU A 133 7.27 3.55 4.98
N TYR A 134 7.20 3.31 3.67
CA TYR A 134 6.35 2.29 3.05
C TYR A 134 6.78 0.88 3.46
N ASP A 135 8.06 0.51 3.29
CA ASP A 135 8.57 -0.83 3.61
C ASP A 135 8.37 -1.15 5.10
N ALA A 136 8.60 -0.17 5.98
CA ALA A 136 8.31 -0.30 7.40
C ALA A 136 6.82 -0.53 7.69
N CYS A 137 5.93 0.20 7.03
CA CYS A 137 4.48 0.00 7.18
C CYS A 137 4.02 -1.38 6.67
N MET A 138 4.58 -1.86 5.55
CA MET A 138 4.28 -3.20 5.02
C MET A 138 4.72 -4.29 5.99
N LYS A 139 5.86 -4.10 6.66
CA LYS A 139 6.33 -5.01 7.71
C LYS A 139 5.39 -5.04 8.91
N ASP A 140 4.92 -3.89 9.39
CA ASP A 140 3.98 -3.80 10.51
C ASP A 140 2.62 -4.45 10.21
N LEU A 141 2.23 -4.47 8.92
CA LEU A 141 1.03 -5.13 8.42
C LEU A 141 1.24 -6.60 8.03
N ASN A 142 2.45 -7.13 8.15
CA ASN A 142 2.83 -8.46 7.63
C ASN A 142 2.55 -8.65 6.13
N PHE A 143 2.56 -7.57 5.34
CA PHE A 143 2.45 -7.59 3.89
C PHE A 143 3.83 -7.85 3.26
N THR A 144 4.51 -8.91 3.70
CA THR A 144 5.92 -9.17 3.36
C THR A 144 6.15 -9.24 1.84
N MET A 145 5.16 -9.73 1.07
CA MET A 145 5.22 -9.77 -0.39
C MET A 145 5.30 -8.39 -1.06
N ALA A 146 4.89 -7.34 -0.37
CA ALA A 146 4.90 -5.96 -0.83
C ALA A 146 6.24 -5.25 -0.54
N ILE A 147 7.17 -5.90 0.16
CA ILE A 147 8.50 -5.34 0.45
C ILE A 147 9.47 -5.75 -0.66
N ALA A 148 10.12 -4.77 -1.28
CA ALA A 148 11.09 -5.02 -2.33
C ALA A 148 12.34 -5.77 -1.80
N GLY A 149 12.79 -6.79 -2.53
CA GLY A 149 14.06 -7.46 -2.25
C GLY A 149 15.27 -6.59 -2.60
N GLU A 150 16.47 -6.99 -2.19
CA GLU A 150 17.69 -6.21 -2.46
C GLU A 150 17.96 -5.99 -3.95
N ALA A 151 17.80 -7.03 -4.77
CA ALA A 151 18.00 -6.93 -6.21
C ALA A 151 17.02 -5.92 -6.85
N GLN A 152 15.76 -5.97 -6.44
CA GLN A 152 14.74 -5.02 -6.89
C GLN A 152 15.10 -3.60 -6.43
N ARG A 153 15.48 -3.40 -5.16
CA ARG A 153 15.88 -2.06 -4.67
C ARG A 153 17.07 -1.47 -5.43
N ARG A 154 18.07 -2.29 -5.79
CA ARG A 154 19.21 -1.84 -6.61
C ARG A 154 18.78 -1.41 -8.01
N PHE A 155 17.93 -2.22 -8.65
CA PHE A 155 17.39 -1.92 -9.97
C PHE A 155 16.51 -0.66 -9.96
N GLU A 156 15.68 -0.49 -8.93
CA GLU A 156 14.88 0.71 -8.72
C GLU A 156 15.77 1.94 -8.55
N ALA A 157 16.81 1.87 -7.72
CA ALA A 157 17.73 2.98 -7.49
C ALA A 157 18.40 3.46 -8.79
N GLU A 158 18.89 2.54 -9.62
CA GLU A 158 19.49 2.86 -10.91
C GLU A 158 18.50 3.59 -11.84
N ARG A 159 17.25 3.11 -11.93
CA ARG A 159 16.21 3.74 -12.76
C ARG A 159 15.78 5.11 -12.26
N VAL A 160 15.74 5.29 -10.94
CA VAL A 160 15.48 6.60 -10.33
C VAL A 160 16.60 7.56 -10.70
N ASP A 161 17.86 7.17 -10.55
CA ASP A 161 19.00 8.03 -10.88
C ASP A 161 19.02 8.41 -12.37
N ASN A 162 18.73 7.47 -13.26
CA ASN A 162 18.60 7.72 -14.70
C ASN A 162 17.45 8.68 -15.04
N SER A 163 16.30 8.55 -14.37
CA SER A 163 15.16 9.46 -14.55
C SER A 163 15.51 10.88 -14.14
N LEU A 164 16.15 11.03 -12.98
CA LEU A 164 16.57 12.32 -12.42
C LEU A 164 17.65 13.00 -13.27
N LYS A 165 18.55 12.23 -13.89
CA LYS A 165 19.52 12.76 -14.84
C LYS A 165 18.83 13.28 -16.10
N SER A 166 17.94 12.48 -16.68
CA SER A 166 17.24 12.79 -17.92
C SER A 166 16.43 14.08 -17.83
N ILE A 167 15.71 14.28 -16.72
CA ILE A 167 14.91 15.49 -16.52
C ILE A 167 15.78 16.74 -16.28
N ASN A 168 16.94 16.60 -15.62
CA ASN A 168 17.88 17.70 -15.43
C ASN A 168 18.48 18.15 -16.78
N ASP A 169 18.78 17.21 -17.66
CA ASP A 169 19.28 17.51 -19.00
C ASP A 169 18.23 18.23 -19.85
N ILE A 170 16.95 17.82 -19.79
CA ILE A 170 15.83 18.52 -20.45
C ILE A 170 15.72 19.98 -19.96
N LEU A 171 15.86 20.21 -18.66
CA LEU A 171 15.76 21.56 -18.10
C LEU A 171 16.94 22.48 -18.44
N ARG A 172 18.11 21.93 -18.77
CA ARG A 172 19.28 22.72 -19.18
C ARG A 172 19.18 23.24 -20.61
N VAL A 173 18.36 22.61 -21.45
CA VAL A 173 18.22 22.95 -22.88
C VAL A 173 16.94 23.74 -23.20
N MET A 174 16.09 23.98 -22.21
CA MET A 174 14.89 24.82 -22.30
C MET A 174 15.15 26.21 -21.71
#